data_AF-A0A7Y5KYC6-F1
#
_entry.id   AF-A0A7Y5KYC6-F1
#
_cell.length_a   1.000
_cell.length_b   1.000
_cell.length_c   1.000
_cell.angle_alpha   90.00
_cell.angle_beta   90.00
_cell.angle_gamma   90.00
#
_symmetry.space_group_name_H-M   'P 1'
#
loop_
_entity.id
_entity.type
_entity.pdbx_description
1 polymer ?
#
loop_
_entity_poly.entity_id
_entity_poly.type
_entity_poly.pdbx_seq_one_letter_code
_entity_poly.pdbx_strand_id
1 'polypeptide(L)'
;MKHHHYRLVATRGARLVGALCLAVFAGCDGPAEPAPSSAPMLAPTDLVDDESLAEGTIDAFGMKLPFGTSITTQTPDSIAADVPFPADSVVSYVRARVDAAQVETSAEATVFRVATVKASGSLARFLVVVKRDGPMTKLSIVRDSAATADVLPPPPAIRPVAEPSAAAEGTEAETAARVGNAERLVAPH
;
A
#
# COMPACT_ATOMS: atom_id res chain seq x y z
N MET A 1 -1.94 32.72 -8.02
CA MET A 1 -1.34 31.98 -6.88
C MET A 1 -2.25 32.17 -5.67
N LYS A 2 -3.06 31.16 -5.33
CA LYS A 2 -4.04 31.24 -4.22
C LYS A 2 -3.41 30.62 -2.98
N HIS A 3 -3.12 31.44 -1.97
CA HIS A 3 -2.65 30.99 -0.67
C HIS A 3 -3.82 30.41 0.11
N HIS A 4 -3.88 29.09 0.25
CA HIS A 4 -4.85 28.43 1.11
C HIS A 4 -4.35 28.46 2.56
N HIS A 5 -5.06 29.21 3.40
CA HIS A 5 -4.88 29.25 4.85
C HIS A 5 -5.37 27.93 5.46
N TYR A 6 -4.45 27.11 5.96
CA TYR A 6 -4.77 25.95 6.79
C TYR A 6 -5.08 26.41 8.22
N ARG A 7 -6.33 26.28 8.66
CA ARG A 7 -6.70 26.44 10.07
C ARG A 7 -6.53 25.10 10.79
N LEU A 8 -5.51 25.00 11.65
CA LEU A 8 -5.41 23.93 12.64
C LEU A 8 -6.55 24.08 13.66
N VAL A 9 -7.45 23.10 13.71
CA VAL A 9 -8.39 22.94 14.83
C VAL A 9 -7.82 21.89 15.76
N ALA A 10 -7.23 22.35 16.87
CA ALA A 10 -6.72 21.49 17.93
C ALA A 10 -7.88 21.07 18.85
N THR A 11 -8.42 19.86 18.64
CA THR A 11 -9.38 19.24 19.56
C THR A 11 -8.63 18.45 20.63
N ARG A 12 -8.46 19.08 21.80
CA ARG A 12 -8.10 18.40 23.05
C ARG A 12 -9.33 17.61 23.53
N GLY A 13 -9.31 16.28 23.38
CA GLY A 13 -10.38 15.38 23.78
C GLY A 13 -9.96 14.41 24.88
N ALA A 14 -10.61 14.53 26.03
CA ALA A 14 -10.41 13.85 27.30
C ALA A 14 -10.09 12.34 27.26
N ARG A 15 -9.11 11.94 28.08
CA ARG A 15 -8.88 10.55 28.51
C ARG A 15 -9.95 10.15 29.53
N LEU A 16 -10.80 9.21 29.17
CA LEU A 16 -11.63 8.47 30.13
C LEU A 16 -10.94 7.13 30.44
N VAL A 17 -10.42 7.04 31.65
CA VAL A 17 -9.89 5.83 32.28
C VAL A 17 -11.08 4.95 32.65
N GLY A 18 -11.34 3.92 31.85
CA GLY A 18 -12.30 2.87 32.13
C GLY A 18 -11.62 1.68 32.77
N ALA A 19 -11.78 1.56 34.08
CA ALA A 19 -11.44 0.38 34.86
C ALA A 19 -12.48 -0.75 34.65
N LEU A 20 -12.11 -1.95 35.12
CA LEU A 20 -13.01 -2.97 35.67
C LEU A 20 -13.51 -4.07 34.71
N CYS A 21 -12.86 -5.26 34.76
CA CYS A 21 -13.42 -6.48 35.36
C CYS A 21 -12.56 -7.70 35.01
N LEU A 22 -11.85 -8.20 36.01
CA LEU A 22 -11.08 -9.45 36.01
C LEU A 22 -12.07 -10.56 36.42
N ALA A 23 -12.58 -11.32 35.45
CA ALA A 23 -13.40 -12.50 35.72
C ALA A 23 -12.52 -13.76 35.63
N VAL A 24 -12.17 -14.29 36.80
CA VAL A 24 -11.54 -15.58 37.00
C VAL A 24 -12.62 -16.66 36.84
N PHE A 25 -12.48 -17.55 35.85
CA PHE A 25 -13.18 -18.83 35.87
C PHE A 25 -12.18 -19.96 36.06
N ALA A 26 -12.30 -20.58 37.22
CA ALA A 26 -11.62 -21.78 37.65
C ALA A 26 -12.36 -23.04 37.18
N GLY A 27 -11.60 -24.01 36.69
CA GLY A 27 -11.70 -25.43 37.05
C GLY A 27 -12.99 -26.21 36.77
N CYS A 28 -12.89 -27.16 35.83
CA CYS A 28 -13.47 -28.51 36.00
C CYS A 28 -12.53 -29.53 35.37
N ASP A 29 -11.95 -30.37 36.23
CA ASP A 29 -11.18 -31.56 35.90
C ASP A 29 -12.16 -32.74 35.80
N GLY A 30 -12.09 -33.51 34.73
CA GLY A 30 -12.94 -34.68 34.51
C GLY A 30 -12.26 -35.67 33.57
N PRO A 31 -11.84 -36.86 34.05
CA PRO A 31 -11.28 -37.89 33.21
C PRO A 31 -12.39 -38.81 32.70
N ALA A 32 -12.60 -38.84 31.39
CA ALA A 32 -13.31 -39.92 30.72
C ALA A 32 -12.73 -40.10 29.31
N GLU A 33 -12.05 -41.22 29.11
CA GLU A 33 -11.40 -41.64 27.87
C GLU A 33 -12.37 -42.55 27.08
N PRO A 34 -12.91 -42.08 25.95
CA PRO A 34 -13.51 -42.94 24.94
C PRO A 34 -12.60 -43.12 23.71
N ALA A 35 -12.55 -44.36 23.23
CA ALA A 35 -11.70 -44.89 22.17
C ALA A 35 -11.73 -44.09 20.84
N PRO A 36 -10.60 -44.01 20.10
CA PRO A 36 -10.57 -43.40 18.77
C PRO A 36 -11.22 -44.34 17.74
N SER A 37 -12.52 -44.13 17.50
CA SER A 37 -13.17 -44.49 16.25
C SER A 37 -12.51 -43.68 15.13
N SER A 38 -11.95 -44.36 14.14
CA SER A 38 -11.36 -43.74 12.95
C SER A 38 -12.46 -43.11 12.10
N ALA A 39 -12.85 -41.90 12.47
CA ALA A 39 -13.62 -41.00 11.64
C ALA A 39 -12.72 -40.44 10.52
N PRO A 40 -13.24 -40.21 9.31
CA PRO A 40 -12.51 -39.50 8.28
C PRO A 40 -12.08 -38.14 8.83
N MET A 41 -10.79 -37.81 8.69
CA MET A 41 -10.23 -36.49 8.99
C MET A 41 -10.97 -35.43 8.17
N LEU A 42 -12.07 -34.92 8.71
CA LEU A 42 -12.51 -33.55 8.47
C LEU A 42 -11.34 -32.68 8.92
N ALA A 43 -10.72 -32.01 7.96
CA ALA A 43 -9.58 -31.13 8.18
C ALA A 43 -9.85 -30.25 9.41
N PRO A 44 -9.00 -30.32 10.45
CA PRO A 44 -9.19 -29.51 11.63
C PRO A 44 -9.16 -28.02 11.28
N THR A 45 -10.23 -27.37 11.74
CA THR A 45 -10.21 -26.03 12.33
C THR A 45 -10.09 -24.89 11.33
N ASP A 46 -11.22 -24.18 11.18
CA ASP A 46 -11.37 -22.74 11.45
C ASP A 46 -10.09 -22.07 12.00
N LEU A 47 -9.05 -22.02 11.18
CA LEU A 47 -7.91 -21.13 11.35
C LEU A 47 -8.46 -19.76 11.03
N VAL A 48 -9.13 -19.16 12.02
CA VAL A 48 -9.13 -17.72 12.15
C VAL A 48 -7.64 -17.38 12.20
N ASP A 49 -7.07 -16.97 11.07
CA ASP A 49 -5.70 -16.47 10.98
C ASP A 49 -5.52 -15.49 12.14
N ASP A 50 -4.77 -15.88 13.17
CA ASP A 50 -4.53 -15.07 14.38
C ASP A 50 -3.87 -13.72 14.04
N GLU A 51 -3.35 -13.61 12.80
CA GLU A 51 -2.77 -12.41 12.21
C GLU A 51 -3.78 -11.53 11.43
N SER A 52 -5.05 -11.91 11.37
CA SER A 52 -6.06 -11.14 10.65
C SER A 52 -6.40 -9.88 11.43
N LEU A 53 -5.82 -8.75 11.01
CA LEU A 53 -6.04 -7.45 11.66
C LEU A 53 -7.54 -7.17 11.79
N ALA A 54 -7.97 -6.78 12.99
CA ALA A 54 -9.35 -6.42 13.24
C ALA A 54 -9.78 -5.22 12.37
N GLU A 55 -11.00 -5.26 11.86
CA GLU A 55 -11.55 -4.16 11.07
C GLU A 55 -11.84 -2.94 11.96
N GLY A 56 -11.46 -1.77 11.47
CA GLY A 56 -11.76 -0.49 12.09
C GLY A 56 -13.10 0.07 11.62
N THR A 57 -13.42 1.27 12.11
CA THR A 57 -14.64 2.00 11.72
C THR A 57 -14.48 2.78 10.41
N ILE A 58 -13.24 3.06 10.01
CA ILE A 58 -12.91 3.88 8.84
C ILE A 58 -13.13 3.09 7.56
N ASP A 59 -13.84 3.71 6.62
CA ASP A 59 -14.14 3.18 5.30
C ASP A 59 -13.35 3.94 4.22
N ALA A 60 -12.63 3.20 3.39
CA ALA A 60 -11.89 3.73 2.25
C ALA A 60 -12.40 3.10 0.96
N PHE A 61 -13.27 3.82 0.25
CA PHE A 61 -13.87 3.37 -1.01
C PHE A 61 -14.60 2.02 -0.92
N GLY A 62 -15.30 1.77 0.20
CA GLY A 62 -16.00 0.51 0.46
C GLY A 62 -15.12 -0.60 1.03
N MET A 63 -13.84 -0.32 1.33
CA MET A 63 -12.96 -1.21 2.09
C MET A 63 -12.80 -0.70 3.52
N LYS A 64 -13.11 -1.53 4.51
CA LYS A 64 -12.79 -1.21 5.91
C LYS A 64 -11.27 -1.23 6.12
N LEU A 65 -10.74 -0.20 6.76
CA LEU A 65 -9.33 -0.13 7.13
C LEU A 65 -9.08 -0.81 8.48
N PRO A 66 -7.86 -1.30 8.77
CA PRO A 66 -7.54 -1.91 10.06
C PRO A 66 -7.84 -1.01 11.27
N PHE A 67 -8.12 -1.60 12.42
CA PHE A 67 -8.34 -0.88 13.67
C PHE A 67 -7.14 0.02 14.03
N GLY A 68 -7.39 1.21 14.55
CA GLY A 68 -6.31 2.16 14.90
C GLY A 68 -5.66 2.89 13.72
N THR A 69 -6.14 2.67 12.49
CA THR A 69 -5.70 3.43 11.32
C THR A 69 -6.00 4.93 11.49
N SER A 70 -5.05 5.78 11.09
CA SER A 70 -5.20 7.24 11.11
C SER A 70 -5.10 7.79 9.69
N ILE A 71 -6.14 8.49 9.21
CA ILE A 71 -6.14 9.10 7.87
C ILE A 71 -5.25 10.35 7.88
N THR A 72 -4.22 10.37 7.03
CA THR A 72 -3.31 11.51 6.87
C THR A 72 -3.75 12.43 5.76
N THR A 73 -4.37 11.90 4.70
CA THR A 73 -4.88 12.69 3.57
C THR A 73 -6.08 11.98 2.96
N GLN A 74 -7.12 12.74 2.62
CA GLN A 74 -8.30 12.22 1.94
C GLN A 74 -8.73 13.21 0.86
N THR A 75 -8.89 12.69 -0.35
CA THR A 75 -9.43 13.38 -1.52
C THR A 75 -10.54 12.51 -2.13
N PRO A 76 -11.32 13.01 -3.10
CA PRO A 76 -12.34 12.21 -3.78
C PRO A 76 -11.80 10.98 -4.49
N ASP A 77 -10.52 11.00 -4.89
CA ASP A 77 -9.88 9.96 -5.69
C ASP A 77 -8.72 9.27 -4.96
N SER A 78 -8.36 9.70 -3.75
CA SER A 78 -7.27 9.09 -3.01
C SER A 78 -7.43 9.19 -1.50
N ILE A 79 -6.94 8.17 -0.79
CA ILE A 79 -6.83 8.12 0.65
C ILE A 79 -5.41 7.69 1.00
N ALA A 80 -4.78 8.39 1.95
CA ALA A 80 -3.54 8.00 2.58
C ALA A 80 -3.75 7.89 4.08
N ALA A 81 -3.17 6.86 4.69
CA ALA A 81 -3.36 6.53 6.09
C ALA A 81 -2.10 5.92 6.70
N ASP A 82 -1.88 6.21 7.97
CA ASP A 82 -0.88 5.53 8.80
C ASP A 82 -1.57 4.39 9.56
N VAL A 83 -1.00 3.19 9.45
CA VAL A 83 -1.50 1.96 10.04
C VAL A 83 -0.50 1.50 11.09
N PRO A 84 -0.91 1.32 12.37
CA PRO A 84 -0.01 0.99 13.48
C PRO A 84 0.35 -0.51 13.52
N PHE A 85 0.58 -1.12 12.36
CA PHE A 85 0.90 -2.55 12.23
C PHE A 85 2.05 -2.75 11.24
N PRO A 86 2.78 -3.88 11.34
CA PRO A 86 3.82 -4.24 10.38
C PRO A 86 3.28 -4.37 8.96
N ALA A 87 4.12 -4.03 7.97
CA ALA A 87 3.69 -4.01 6.58
C ALA A 87 3.23 -5.37 6.07
N ASP A 88 3.86 -6.46 6.50
CA ASP A 88 3.49 -7.81 6.05
C ASP A 88 2.08 -8.20 6.51
N SER A 89 1.68 -7.84 7.75
CA SER A 89 0.31 -8.01 8.24
C SER A 89 -0.69 -7.15 7.45
N VAL A 90 -0.33 -5.90 7.13
CA VAL A 90 -1.18 -5.01 6.31
C VAL A 90 -1.31 -5.53 4.88
N VAL A 91 -0.25 -6.09 4.29
CA VAL A 91 -0.27 -6.72 2.96
C VAL A 91 -1.23 -7.92 2.95
N SER A 92 -1.16 -8.80 3.94
CA SER A 92 -2.08 -9.94 4.08
C SER A 92 -3.53 -9.46 4.24
N TYR A 93 -3.76 -8.45 5.08
CA TYR A 93 -5.08 -7.83 5.27
C TYR A 93 -5.66 -7.27 3.96
N VAL A 94 -4.84 -6.54 3.19
CA VAL A 94 -5.25 -5.98 1.89
C VAL A 94 -5.55 -7.10 0.89
N ARG A 95 -4.67 -8.12 0.78
CA ARG A 95 -4.84 -9.26 -0.12
C ARG A 95 -6.15 -10.03 0.15
N ALA A 96 -6.58 -10.12 1.40
CA ALA A 96 -7.87 -10.73 1.74
C ALA A 96 -9.06 -9.95 1.16
N ARG A 97 -8.98 -8.61 1.09
CA ARG A 97 -10.09 -7.71 0.78
C ARG A 97 -10.12 -7.18 -0.65
N VAL A 98 -8.99 -7.22 -1.35
CA VAL A 98 -8.89 -6.79 -2.75
C VAL A 98 -8.64 -7.97 -3.68
N ASP A 99 -9.19 -7.90 -4.87
CA ASP A 99 -8.81 -8.72 -6.02
C ASP A 99 -7.97 -7.85 -6.95
N ALA A 100 -6.68 -8.18 -7.10
CA ALA A 100 -5.72 -7.37 -7.85
C ALA A 100 -5.15 -8.16 -9.02
N ALA A 101 -5.16 -7.54 -10.21
CA ALA A 101 -4.63 -8.17 -11.42
C ALA A 101 -3.10 -8.31 -11.39
N GLN A 102 -2.42 -7.39 -10.72
CA GLN A 102 -0.96 -7.38 -10.61
C GLN A 102 -0.53 -6.96 -9.21
N VAL A 103 0.44 -7.68 -8.65
CA VAL A 103 1.07 -7.37 -7.37
C VAL A 103 2.57 -7.25 -7.57
N GLU A 104 3.14 -6.09 -7.23
CA GLU A 104 4.57 -5.81 -7.27
C GLU A 104 5.08 -5.68 -5.83
N THR A 105 6.04 -6.51 -5.44
CA THR A 105 6.65 -6.46 -4.11
C THR A 105 8.12 -6.03 -4.24
N SER A 106 8.48 -5.00 -3.49
CA SER A 106 9.85 -4.51 -3.33
C SER A 106 10.26 -4.52 -1.86
N ALA A 107 11.53 -4.19 -1.59
CA ALA A 107 12.02 -4.04 -0.22
C ALA A 107 11.26 -2.96 0.56
N GLU A 108 10.83 -1.89 -0.10
CA GLU A 108 10.21 -0.74 0.55
C GLU A 108 8.68 -0.78 0.56
N ALA A 109 8.06 -1.44 -0.43
CA ALA A 109 6.61 -1.40 -0.61
C ALA A 109 6.04 -2.65 -1.31
N THR A 110 4.75 -2.88 -1.11
CA THR A 110 3.94 -3.77 -1.94
C THR A 110 2.85 -2.97 -2.62
N VAL A 111 2.74 -3.11 -3.94
CA VAL A 111 1.80 -2.37 -4.79
C VAL A 111 0.83 -3.34 -5.44
N PHE A 112 -0.46 -3.15 -5.21
CA PHE A 112 -1.55 -3.86 -5.87
C PHE A 112 -2.12 -2.95 -6.94
N ARG A 113 -1.93 -3.31 -8.22
CA ARG A 113 -2.44 -2.54 -9.36
C ARG A 113 -3.73 -3.15 -9.88
N VAL A 114 -4.59 -2.29 -10.43
CA VAL A 114 -5.88 -2.69 -11.01
C VAL A 114 -6.70 -3.50 -9.99
N ALA A 115 -6.65 -3.07 -8.73
CA ALA A 115 -7.31 -3.75 -7.62
C ALA A 115 -8.79 -3.38 -7.55
N THR A 116 -9.65 -4.33 -7.23
CA THR A 116 -11.08 -4.13 -6.97
C THR A 116 -11.40 -4.60 -5.55
N VAL A 117 -12.30 -3.90 -4.86
CA VAL A 117 -12.67 -4.24 -3.48
C VAL A 117 -13.76 -5.31 -3.49
N LYS A 118 -13.49 -6.47 -2.91
CA LYS A 118 -14.41 -7.63 -2.94
C LYS A 118 -15.76 -7.34 -2.26
N ALA A 119 -15.76 -6.59 -1.16
CA ALA A 119 -16.96 -6.33 -0.36
C ALA A 119 -17.85 -5.19 -0.89
N SER A 120 -17.32 -4.33 -1.77
CA SER A 120 -18.01 -3.09 -2.15
C SER A 120 -19.08 -3.29 -3.23
N GLY A 121 -19.02 -4.40 -3.99
CA GLY A 121 -19.82 -4.55 -5.23
C GLY A 121 -19.49 -3.51 -6.33
N SER A 122 -18.47 -2.67 -6.11
CA SER A 122 -18.03 -1.64 -7.05
C SER A 122 -17.03 -2.21 -8.04
N LEU A 123 -17.19 -1.86 -9.32
CA LEU A 123 -16.23 -2.18 -10.38
C LEU A 123 -15.09 -1.14 -10.48
N ALA A 124 -14.99 -0.23 -9.52
CA ALA A 124 -13.91 0.75 -9.46
C ALA A 124 -12.56 0.04 -9.29
N ARG A 125 -11.58 0.48 -10.06
CA ARG A 125 -10.20 0.01 -9.99
C ARG A 125 -9.39 0.93 -9.10
N PHE A 126 -8.45 0.36 -8.36
CA PHE A 126 -7.61 1.06 -7.42
C PHE A 126 -6.14 0.66 -7.59
N LEU A 127 -5.27 1.61 -7.31
CA LEU A 127 -3.87 1.39 -6.99
C LEU A 127 -3.74 1.41 -5.47
N VAL A 128 -3.41 0.27 -4.86
CA VAL A 128 -3.19 0.17 -3.41
C VAL A 128 -1.70 0.00 -3.15
N VAL A 129 -1.11 0.91 -2.37
CA VAL A 129 0.30 0.92 -2.02
C VAL A 129 0.45 0.73 -0.52
N VAL A 130 1.18 -0.30 -0.12
CA VAL A 130 1.54 -0.60 1.27
C VAL A 130 3.04 -0.35 1.42
N LYS A 131 3.42 0.77 2.03
CA LYS A 131 4.82 1.18 2.20
C LYS A 131 5.28 0.99 3.65
N ARG A 132 6.48 0.41 3.83
CA ARG A 132 7.15 0.26 5.12
C ARG A 132 7.65 1.62 5.63
N ASP A 133 7.31 1.99 6.86
CA ASP A 133 7.70 3.26 7.51
C ASP A 133 8.09 3.00 8.97
N GLY A 134 9.21 2.29 9.17
CA GLY A 134 9.67 1.88 10.49
C GLY A 134 8.72 0.87 11.15
N PRO A 135 8.22 1.14 12.38
CA PRO A 135 7.25 0.25 13.04
C PRO A 135 5.83 0.41 12.51
N MET A 136 5.57 1.42 11.67
CA MET A 136 4.26 1.71 11.10
C MET A 136 4.26 1.44 9.59
N THR A 137 3.06 1.38 9.03
CA THR A 137 2.84 1.18 7.61
C THR A 137 2.05 2.34 7.02
N LYS A 138 2.54 2.90 5.93
CA LYS A 138 1.82 3.89 5.14
C LYS A 138 0.99 3.18 4.09
N LEU A 139 -0.33 3.28 4.20
CA LEU A 139 -1.29 2.76 3.25
C LEU A 139 -1.79 3.90 2.36
N SER A 140 -1.71 3.73 1.05
CA SER A 140 -2.31 4.65 0.08
C SER A 140 -3.22 3.88 -0.86
N ILE A 141 -4.43 4.39 -1.06
CA ILE A 141 -5.42 3.85 -1.99
C ILE A 141 -5.79 4.98 -2.94
N VAL A 142 -5.51 4.80 -4.22
CA VAL A 142 -5.81 5.77 -5.28
C VAL A 142 -6.77 5.13 -6.26
N ARG A 143 -7.85 5.82 -6.61
CA ARG A 143 -8.75 5.40 -7.67
C ARG A 143 -8.01 5.47 -9.00
N ASP A 144 -7.94 4.34 -9.68
CA ASP A 144 -7.36 4.25 -11.01
C ASP A 144 -8.39 4.76 -12.01
N SER A 145 -8.38 6.08 -12.20
CA SER A 145 -9.21 6.78 -13.18
C SER A 145 -8.64 6.48 -14.56
N ALA A 146 -8.96 5.31 -15.13
CA ALA A 146 -8.66 4.95 -16.52
C ALA A 146 -9.38 5.83 -17.57
N ALA A 147 -9.82 7.03 -17.19
CA ALA A 147 -10.54 7.99 -18.02
C ALA A 147 -9.66 8.64 -19.12
N THR A 148 -8.48 8.10 -19.44
CA THR A 148 -7.61 8.65 -20.49
C THR A 148 -6.94 7.59 -21.36
N ALA A 149 -7.56 6.41 -21.50
CA ALA A 149 -7.11 5.42 -22.50
C ALA A 149 -7.78 5.59 -23.88
N ASP A 150 -8.83 6.42 -24.01
CA ASP A 150 -9.62 6.57 -25.25
C ASP A 150 -9.60 8.01 -25.81
N VAL A 151 -8.49 8.71 -25.63
CA VAL A 151 -8.16 9.87 -26.47
C VAL A 151 -6.72 9.67 -26.92
N LEU A 152 -6.51 8.74 -27.85
CA LEU A 152 -5.38 8.93 -28.77
C LEU A 152 -5.65 10.29 -29.44
N PRO A 153 -4.78 11.32 -29.28
CA PRO A 153 -4.83 12.43 -30.21
C PRO A 153 -4.72 11.81 -31.62
N PRO A 154 -5.56 12.23 -32.59
CA PRO A 154 -5.43 11.72 -33.96
C PRO A 154 -3.95 11.86 -34.34
N PRO A 155 -3.35 10.82 -34.94
CA PRO A 155 -1.95 10.86 -35.32
C PRO A 155 -1.71 12.18 -36.07
N PRO A 156 -0.73 13.01 -35.66
CA PRO A 156 -0.47 14.26 -36.35
C PRO A 156 -0.29 13.92 -37.83
N ALA A 157 -1.09 14.56 -38.70
CA ALA A 157 -0.99 14.36 -40.13
C ALA A 157 0.49 14.52 -40.51
N ILE A 158 1.13 13.42 -40.88
CA ILE A 158 2.54 13.40 -41.27
C ILE A 158 2.61 14.27 -42.51
N ARG A 159 3.02 15.53 -42.33
CA ARG A 159 3.41 16.37 -43.44
C ARG A 159 4.65 15.71 -44.04
N PRO A 160 4.66 15.38 -45.34
CA PRO A 160 5.85 14.83 -45.96
C PRO A 160 7.00 15.82 -45.72
N VAL A 161 7.99 15.39 -44.96
CA VAL A 161 9.25 16.11 -44.78
C VAL A 161 9.87 16.20 -46.17
N ALA A 162 9.98 17.42 -46.68
CA ALA A 162 10.78 17.70 -47.86
C ALA A 162 12.20 17.21 -47.58
N GLU A 163 12.62 16.24 -48.38
CA GLU A 163 13.94 15.63 -48.43
C GLU A 163 15.03 16.72 -48.44
N PRO A 164 15.85 16.85 -47.38
CA PRO A 164 17.01 17.72 -47.45
C PRO A 164 18.09 17.03 -48.28
N SER A 165 18.23 17.54 -49.50
CA SER A 165 19.35 17.33 -50.42
C SER A 165 20.69 17.37 -49.70
N ALA A 166 21.51 16.36 -49.98
CA ALA A 166 22.89 16.20 -49.55
C ALA A 166 23.76 17.46 -49.74
N ALA A 167 24.58 17.80 -48.74
CA ALA A 167 25.91 18.40 -48.92
C ALA A 167 26.68 18.52 -47.58
N ALA A 168 27.99 18.25 -47.67
CA ALA A 168 29.10 18.57 -46.76
C ALA A 168 29.25 17.68 -45.50
N GLU A 169 30.25 16.78 -45.41
CA GLU A 169 31.72 16.95 -45.37
C GLU A 169 32.27 17.56 -44.06
N GLY A 170 33.23 16.84 -43.45
CA GLY A 170 34.23 17.31 -42.48
C GLY A 170 33.70 17.59 -41.07
N THR A 171 34.31 17.18 -39.96
CA THR A 171 35.74 17.26 -39.66
C THR A 171 36.04 16.39 -38.44
N GLU A 172 37.21 15.76 -38.48
CA GLU A 172 37.88 15.03 -37.41
C GLU A 172 38.34 15.94 -36.24
N ALA A 173 38.87 15.29 -35.20
CA ALA A 173 39.54 15.82 -34.01
C ALA A 173 38.60 16.24 -32.86
N GLU A 174 38.89 16.03 -31.58
CA GLU A 174 40.20 16.06 -30.93
C GLU A 174 40.16 15.37 -29.55
N THR A 175 41.27 14.69 -29.28
CA THR A 175 41.75 14.07 -28.04
C THR A 175 41.88 15.04 -26.86
N ALA A 176 41.58 14.58 -25.62
CA ALA A 176 42.34 14.84 -24.37
C ALA A 176 41.45 14.57 -23.13
N ALA A 177 41.68 13.50 -22.38
CA ALA A 177 42.60 13.49 -21.23
C ALA A 177 42.20 14.44 -20.09
N ARG A 178 41.66 13.90 -18.99
CA ARG A 178 42.02 14.40 -17.66
C ARG A 178 41.99 13.31 -16.60
N VAL A 179 43.20 12.82 -16.35
CA VAL A 179 43.67 12.13 -15.16
C VAL A 179 43.53 13.05 -13.93
N GLY A 180 43.17 12.47 -12.79
CA GLY A 180 43.67 12.91 -11.48
C GLY A 180 42.66 13.60 -10.55
N ASN A 181 42.27 12.92 -9.48
CA ASN A 181 42.46 13.38 -8.10
C ASN A 181 42.00 12.26 -7.13
N ALA A 182 42.92 11.59 -6.44
CA ALA A 182 43.52 12.02 -5.16
C ALA A 182 42.65 11.62 -3.96
N GLU A 183 42.93 10.41 -3.48
CA GLU A 183 43.46 10.16 -2.12
C GLU A 183 43.05 11.16 -1.01
N ARG A 184 42.24 10.67 -0.06
CA ARG A 184 42.09 11.20 1.30
C ARG A 184 41.48 10.07 2.14
N LEU A 185 42.23 9.16 2.76
CA LEU A 185 43.17 9.25 3.89
C LEU A 185 42.61 9.97 5.13
N VAL A 186 42.60 9.22 6.26
CA VAL A 186 42.56 9.65 7.69
C VAL A 186 41.15 9.91 8.28
N ALA A 187 40.68 9.37 9.40
CA ALA A 187 41.19 8.42 10.42
C ALA A 187 40.02 7.91 11.31
N PRO A 188 40.25 6.87 12.14
CA PRO A 188 39.36 6.44 13.21
C PRO A 188 39.54 7.24 14.51
N HIS A 189 38.48 7.37 15.30
CA HIS A 189 38.53 7.53 16.75
C HIS A 189 37.24 7.03 17.41
#